data_AF-A0A2N9AJY6-F1
#
_entry.id   AF-A0A2N9AJY6-F1
#
_cell.length_a   1.000
_cell.length_b   1.000
_cell.length_c   1.000
_cell.angle_alpha   90.00
_cell.angle_beta   90.00
_cell.angle_gamma   90.00
#
_symmetry.space_group_name_H-M   'P 1'
#
loop_
_entity.id
_entity.type
_entity.pdbx_description
1 polymer ?
#
loop_
_entity_poly.entity_id
_entity_poly.type
_entity_poly.pdbx_seq_one_letter_code
_entity_poly.pdbx_strand_id
1 'polypeptide(L)'
;MTYNHLNLNHLNQAQRADLSRATYFMLESYYETDDHNMLDWLEEAPEFAIHIGLPDRPARRYALSFGSFDSALQVLDELKRSHPDAGMWLSCQEILAEIEGDDVWRGAINARASYDPTNDECNWARLATAIVEFDTSGQPISLDDDAPDIFEDIVERINAASRSKMG
;
A
#
# COMPACT_ATOMS: atom_id res chain seq x y z
N MET A 1 -3.29 0.94 -19.56
CA MET A 1 -3.44 0.37 -18.21
C MET A 1 -4.88 -0.06 -18.03
N THR A 2 -5.11 -1.34 -17.87
CA THR A 2 -6.44 -1.87 -17.51
C THR A 2 -6.58 -1.60 -16.01
N TYR A 3 -7.43 -0.65 -15.62
CA TYR A 3 -7.85 -0.53 -14.24
C TYR A 3 -8.50 -1.86 -13.86
N ASN A 4 -7.86 -2.64 -13.00
CA ASN A 4 -8.46 -3.81 -12.40
C ASN A 4 -9.53 -3.34 -11.42
N HIS A 5 -10.69 -2.97 -11.95
CA HIS A 5 -11.87 -2.70 -11.14
C HIS A 5 -12.01 -3.79 -10.10
N LEU A 6 -12.05 -3.39 -8.82
CA LEU A 6 -12.33 -4.23 -7.67
C LEU A 6 -13.44 -5.20 -8.04
N ASN A 7 -13.10 -6.44 -8.37
CA ASN A 7 -14.10 -7.46 -8.59
C ASN A 7 -14.51 -7.99 -7.22
N LEU A 8 -15.14 -7.15 -6.40
CA LEU A 8 -15.74 -7.51 -5.12
C LEU A 8 -16.95 -8.44 -5.28
N ASN A 9 -17.19 -9.00 -6.46
CA ASN A 9 -18.30 -9.92 -6.67
C ASN A 9 -18.15 -11.23 -5.89
N HIS A 10 -16.94 -11.54 -5.43
CA HIS A 10 -16.69 -12.65 -4.51
C HIS A 10 -17.06 -12.34 -3.05
N LEU A 11 -17.31 -11.07 -2.68
CA LEU A 11 -17.76 -10.72 -1.33
C LEU A 11 -19.21 -11.14 -1.12
N ASN A 12 -19.45 -11.90 -0.05
CA ASN A 12 -20.78 -12.21 0.43
C ASN A 12 -21.49 -10.97 1.01
N GLN A 13 -22.78 -11.10 1.30
CA GLN A 13 -23.60 -9.98 1.78
C GLN A 13 -23.09 -9.37 3.09
N ALA A 14 -22.59 -10.19 4.02
CA ALA A 14 -22.04 -9.71 5.29
C ALA A 14 -20.74 -8.92 5.07
N GLN A 15 -19.86 -9.41 4.19
CA GLN A 15 -18.62 -8.73 3.82
C GLN A 15 -18.87 -7.38 3.17
N ARG A 16 -19.88 -7.28 2.29
CA ARG A 16 -20.27 -6.00 1.67
C ARG A 16 -20.83 -5.01 2.69
N ALA A 17 -21.64 -5.50 3.63
CA ALA A 17 -22.18 -4.66 4.69
C ALA A 17 -21.07 -4.17 5.63
N ASP A 18 -20.11 -5.03 5.97
CA ASP A 18 -18.95 -4.67 6.78
C ASP A 18 -18.06 -3.66 6.04
N LEU A 19 -17.81 -3.84 4.73
CA LEU A 19 -17.08 -2.87 3.91
C LEU A 19 -17.70 -1.46 3.98
N SER A 20 -19.02 -1.33 3.83
CA SER A 20 -19.72 -0.03 3.91
C SER A 20 -19.62 0.67 5.27
N ARG A 21 -19.18 -0.04 6.32
CA ARG A 21 -19.03 0.47 7.68
C ARG A 21 -17.57 0.59 8.10
N ALA A 22 -16.64 0.36 7.18
CA ALA A 22 -15.21 0.44 7.45
C ALA A 22 -14.85 1.85 7.95
N THR A 23 -14.17 1.90 9.09
CA THR A 23 -13.57 3.15 9.60
C THR A 23 -12.10 3.25 9.29
N TYR A 24 -11.45 2.12 8.98
CA TYR A 24 -10.10 2.09 8.47
C TYR A 24 -9.84 0.85 7.63
N PHE A 25 -8.82 0.92 6.77
CA PHE A 25 -8.23 -0.21 6.07
C PHE A 25 -6.75 -0.29 6.44
N MET A 26 -6.25 -1.51 6.64
CA MET A 26 -4.86 -1.74 7.00
C MET A 26 -4.23 -2.71 6.03
N LEU A 27 -3.20 -2.27 5.32
CA LEU A 27 -2.33 -3.09 4.49
C LEU A 27 -1.26 -3.73 5.37
N GLU A 28 -1.27 -5.04 5.47
CA GLU A 28 -0.31 -5.85 6.21
C GLU A 28 0.62 -6.61 5.25
N SER A 29 1.93 -6.58 5.49
CA SER A 29 2.85 -7.60 4.98
C SER A 29 2.91 -8.75 5.96
N TYR A 30 2.73 -9.98 5.48
CA TYR A 30 2.71 -11.14 6.35
C TYR A 30 3.23 -12.41 5.67
N TYR A 31 3.55 -13.40 6.50
CA TYR A 31 3.74 -14.78 6.10
C TYR A 31 2.86 -15.70 6.96
N GLU A 32 2.36 -16.77 6.35
CA GLU A 32 1.57 -17.80 7.03
C GLU A 32 2.51 -18.83 7.69
N THR A 33 2.26 -19.13 8.96
CA THR A 33 2.82 -20.29 9.66
C THR A 33 1.70 -21.28 9.98
N ASP A 34 2.05 -22.51 10.35
CA ASP A 34 1.08 -23.59 10.63
C ASP A 34 -0.04 -23.18 11.61
N ASP A 35 0.25 -22.27 12.54
CA ASP A 35 -0.70 -21.85 13.58
C ASP A 35 -1.19 -20.40 13.44
N HIS A 36 -0.39 -19.51 12.84
CA HIS A 36 -0.62 -18.05 12.88
C HIS A 36 -0.10 -17.29 11.64
N ASN A 37 -0.71 -16.15 11.35
CA ASN A 37 -0.14 -15.16 10.44
C ASN A 37 0.78 -14.22 11.21
N MET A 38 2.00 -14.04 10.71
CA MET A 38 3.03 -13.21 11.32
C MET A 38 3.35 -12.04 10.39
N LEU A 39 3.54 -10.84 10.94
CA LEU A 39 4.00 -9.70 10.15
C LEU A 39 5.40 -9.96 9.62
N ASP A 40 5.66 -9.48 8.40
CA ASP A 40 6.96 -9.60 7.73
C ASP A 40 7.51 -8.23 7.33
N TRP A 41 8.78 -8.20 6.94
CA TRP A 41 9.42 -7.06 6.28
C TRP A 41 8.74 -6.83 4.95
N LEU A 42 8.46 -5.57 4.62
CA LEU A 42 7.66 -5.24 3.43
C LEU A 42 8.31 -5.74 2.14
N GLU A 43 9.65 -5.74 2.11
CA GLU A 43 10.53 -6.14 1.02
C GLU A 43 10.66 -7.66 0.86
N GLU A 44 10.47 -8.43 1.94
CA GLU A 44 10.64 -9.88 1.96
C GLU A 44 9.30 -10.64 2.00
N ALA A 45 8.20 -9.91 2.22
CA ALA A 45 6.89 -10.49 2.44
C ALA A 45 6.43 -11.35 1.25
N PRO A 46 6.09 -12.63 1.48
CA PRO A 46 5.53 -13.48 0.44
C PRO A 46 4.08 -13.08 0.10
N GLU A 47 3.37 -12.47 1.05
CA GLU A 47 1.96 -12.12 0.92
C GLU A 47 1.63 -10.76 1.57
N PHE A 48 0.57 -10.14 1.07
CA PHE A 48 0.02 -8.89 1.58
C PHE A 48 -1.48 -9.06 1.85
N ALA A 49 -1.98 -8.49 2.94
CA ALA A 49 -3.39 -8.52 3.30
C ALA A 49 -3.96 -7.11 3.47
N ILE A 50 -5.21 -6.88 3.06
CA ILE A 50 -5.96 -5.69 3.48
C ILE A 50 -7.01 -6.11 4.50
N HIS A 51 -6.88 -5.60 5.72
CA HIS A 51 -7.84 -5.78 6.81
C HIS A 51 -8.84 -4.63 6.84
N ILE A 52 -10.11 -4.99 6.97
CA ILE A 52 -11.20 -4.03 7.17
C ILE A 52 -11.38 -3.79 8.68
N GLY A 53 -11.15 -2.55 9.09
CA GLY A 53 -11.33 -2.08 10.45
C GLY A 53 -12.75 -1.64 10.74
N LEU A 54 -13.42 -2.32 11.67
CA LEU A 54 -14.72 -1.93 12.20
C LEU A 54 -14.59 -1.45 13.65
N PRO A 55 -15.12 -0.27 13.99
CA PRO A 55 -14.97 0.30 15.34
C PRO A 55 -15.71 -0.51 16.40
N ASP A 56 -16.76 -1.24 16.00
CA ASP A 56 -17.61 -2.05 16.88
C ASP A 56 -17.28 -3.55 16.83
N ARG A 57 -16.45 -4.02 15.87
CA ARG A 57 -16.21 -5.45 15.60
C ARG A 57 -14.78 -5.75 15.12
N PRO A 58 -13.75 -5.55 15.96
CA PRO A 58 -12.35 -5.77 15.58
C PRO A 58 -12.02 -7.23 15.20
N ALA A 59 -12.89 -8.19 15.55
CA ALA A 59 -12.73 -9.61 15.24
C ALA A 59 -13.19 -10.02 13.82
N ARG A 60 -13.84 -9.12 13.06
CA ARG A 60 -14.25 -9.39 11.66
C ARG A 60 -13.28 -8.77 10.67
N ARG A 61 -12.01 -9.16 10.76
CA ARG A 61 -11.00 -8.80 9.79
C ARG A 61 -11.17 -9.69 8.56
N TYR A 62 -11.79 -9.17 7.51
CA TYR A 62 -11.69 -9.81 6.20
C TYR A 62 -10.34 -9.41 5.61
N ALA A 63 -9.40 -10.36 5.53
CA ALA A 63 -8.12 -10.21 4.87
C ALA A 63 -8.32 -10.49 3.37
N LEU A 64 -8.30 -9.45 2.56
CA LEU A 64 -8.08 -9.64 1.13
C LEU A 64 -6.60 -9.93 0.94
N SER A 65 -6.22 -11.11 0.43
CA SER A 65 -4.82 -11.48 0.25
C SER A 65 -4.33 -11.23 -1.18
N PHE A 66 -3.06 -10.84 -1.29
CA PHE A 66 -2.39 -10.50 -2.53
C PHE A 66 -0.98 -11.09 -2.53
N GLY A 67 -0.55 -11.63 -3.66
CA GLY A 67 0.83 -12.11 -3.84
C GLY A 67 1.81 -11.01 -4.25
N SER A 68 1.38 -9.76 -4.33
CA SER A 68 2.27 -8.62 -4.61
C SER A 68 1.78 -7.33 -3.99
N PHE A 69 2.73 -6.46 -3.63
CA PHE A 69 2.46 -5.17 -3.03
C PHE A 69 1.71 -4.22 -3.97
N ASP A 70 2.07 -4.15 -5.25
CA ASP A 70 1.35 -3.32 -6.22
C ASP A 70 -0.12 -3.73 -6.35
N SER A 71 -0.41 -5.05 -6.39
CA SER A 71 -1.79 -5.54 -6.42
C SER A 71 -2.58 -5.09 -5.18
N ALA A 72 -1.95 -5.14 -4.00
CA ALA A 72 -2.56 -4.66 -2.77
C ALA A 72 -2.80 -3.14 -2.80
N LEU A 73 -1.83 -2.35 -3.24
CA LEU A 73 -1.98 -0.89 -3.37
C LEU A 73 -3.07 -0.49 -4.38
N GLN A 74 -3.22 -1.23 -5.48
CA GLN A 74 -4.31 -1.02 -6.45
C GLN A 74 -5.69 -1.14 -5.79
N VAL A 75 -5.88 -2.19 -4.99
CA VAL A 75 -7.12 -2.40 -4.25
C VAL A 75 -7.30 -1.32 -3.18
N LEU A 76 -6.22 -0.97 -2.47
CA LEU A 76 -6.27 0.04 -1.40
C LEU A 76 -6.64 1.43 -1.94
N ASP A 77 -6.17 1.82 -3.13
CA ASP A 77 -6.58 3.05 -3.82
C ASP A 77 -8.08 3.08 -4.15
N GLU A 78 -8.62 1.96 -4.63
CA GLU A 78 -10.06 1.85 -4.89
C GLU A 78 -10.89 1.90 -3.61
N LEU A 79 -10.38 1.33 -2.52
CA LEU A 79 -10.98 1.44 -1.19
C LEU A 79 -10.96 2.89 -0.71
N LYS A 80 -9.86 3.62 -0.89
CA LYS A 80 -9.76 5.05 -0.56
C LYS A 80 -10.74 5.91 -1.34
N ARG A 81 -10.90 5.66 -2.64
CA ARG A 81 -11.89 6.37 -3.48
C ARG A 81 -13.34 6.08 -3.07
N SER A 82 -13.63 4.88 -2.60
CA SER A 82 -14.99 4.48 -2.19
C SER A 82 -15.32 4.81 -0.74
N HIS A 83 -14.30 4.97 0.11
CA HIS A 83 -14.42 5.26 1.55
C HIS A 83 -13.44 6.38 1.94
N PRO A 84 -13.65 7.62 1.46
CA PRO A 84 -12.69 8.72 1.66
C PRO A 84 -12.51 9.11 3.13
N ASP A 85 -13.51 8.82 3.98
CA ASP A 85 -13.46 9.11 5.42
C ASP A 85 -12.80 7.98 6.25
N ALA A 86 -12.45 6.85 5.63
CA ALA A 86 -11.79 5.75 6.32
C ALA A 86 -10.28 5.97 6.38
N GLY A 87 -9.68 5.75 7.55
CA GLY A 87 -8.23 5.81 7.71
C GLY A 87 -7.54 4.71 6.89
N MET A 88 -6.35 4.99 6.37
CA MET A 88 -5.55 4.02 5.62
C MET A 88 -4.26 3.78 6.38
N TRP A 89 -3.89 2.52 6.60
CA TRP A 89 -2.74 2.17 7.44
C TRP A 89 -1.84 1.17 6.74
N LEU A 90 -0.54 1.29 6.96
CA LEU A 90 0.47 0.30 6.64
C LEU A 90 0.91 -0.36 7.95
N SER A 91 0.96 -1.68 7.98
CA SER A 91 1.43 -2.46 9.12
C SER A 91 2.38 -3.55 8.64
N CYS A 92 3.67 -3.39 8.88
CA CYS A 92 4.68 -4.42 8.65
C CYS A 92 5.41 -4.76 9.95
N GLN A 93 6.38 -5.66 9.89
CA GLN A 93 7.16 -6.06 11.07
C GLN A 93 7.77 -4.87 11.82
N GLU A 94 8.15 -3.81 11.11
CA GLU A 94 8.88 -2.67 11.68
C GLU A 94 7.97 -1.52 12.13
N ILE A 95 6.83 -1.32 11.46
CA ILE A 95 6.02 -0.11 11.64
C ILE A 95 4.53 -0.35 11.44
N LEU A 96 3.74 0.38 12.25
CA LEU A 96 2.34 0.69 12.01
C LEU A 96 2.23 2.21 11.78
N ALA A 97 1.95 2.63 10.56
CA ALA A 97 1.88 4.04 10.17
C ALA A 97 0.67 4.34 9.29
N GLU A 98 0.17 5.57 9.35
CA GLU A 98 -0.93 6.03 8.51
C GLU A 98 -0.44 6.33 7.08
N ILE A 99 -1.22 5.91 6.09
CA ILE A 99 -1.04 6.19 4.66
C ILE A 99 -1.79 7.50 4.36
N GLU A 100 -1.07 8.60 4.52
CA GLU A 100 -1.60 9.95 4.32
C GLU A 100 -1.63 10.39 2.84
N GLY A 101 -2.44 11.40 2.54
CA GLY A 101 -2.53 12.04 1.22
C GLY A 101 -3.38 11.30 0.19
N ASP A 102 -3.81 11.96 -0.87
CA ASP A 102 -4.78 11.39 -1.83
C ASP A 102 -4.22 10.22 -2.65
N ASP A 103 -2.89 10.18 -2.86
CA ASP A 103 -2.21 9.14 -3.61
C ASP A 103 -1.72 8.03 -2.68
N VAL A 104 -2.36 6.86 -2.76
CA VAL A 104 -2.04 5.70 -1.90
C VAL A 104 -0.62 5.18 -2.10
N TRP A 105 -0.05 5.23 -3.31
CA TRP A 105 1.32 4.76 -3.55
C TRP A 105 2.32 5.67 -2.85
N ARG A 106 2.18 6.99 -3.04
CA ARG A 106 3.02 7.98 -2.36
C ARG A 106 2.85 7.90 -0.84
N GLY A 107 1.61 7.78 -0.38
CA GLY A 107 1.29 7.64 1.03
C GLY A 107 1.92 6.40 1.66
N ALA A 108 1.90 5.24 0.97
CA ALA A 108 2.46 3.99 1.49
C ALA A 108 3.99 4.04 1.57
N ILE A 109 4.65 4.64 0.57
CA ILE A 109 6.09 4.87 0.59
C ILE A 109 6.48 5.78 1.75
N ASN A 110 5.78 6.90 1.92
CA ASN A 110 6.03 7.83 3.01
C ASN A 110 5.77 7.18 4.38
N ALA A 111 4.71 6.38 4.51
CA ALA A 111 4.41 5.63 5.72
C ALA A 111 5.54 4.67 6.07
N ARG A 112 6.06 3.91 5.09
CA ARG A 112 7.18 2.99 5.31
C ARG A 112 8.49 3.71 5.63
N ALA A 113 8.79 4.80 4.89
CA ALA A 113 9.96 5.64 5.10
C ALA A 113 9.96 6.32 6.49
N SER A 114 8.80 6.50 7.10
CA SER A 114 8.66 7.13 8.43
C SER A 114 9.22 6.29 9.59
N TYR A 115 9.54 5.01 9.36
CA TYR A 115 10.19 4.15 10.35
C TYR A 115 11.57 4.67 10.76
N ASP A 116 12.37 5.10 9.78
CA ASP A 116 13.68 5.72 10.02
C ASP A 116 13.95 6.83 8.99
N PRO A 117 13.31 8.00 9.16
CA PRO A 117 13.36 9.08 8.17
C PRO A 117 14.73 9.77 8.10
N THR A 118 15.63 9.48 9.04
CA THR A 118 16.98 10.08 9.09
C THR A 118 18.07 9.19 8.50
N ASN A 119 17.74 7.95 8.15
CA ASN A 119 18.68 6.99 7.61
C ASN A 119 18.70 7.10 6.08
N ASP A 120 19.76 7.70 5.56
CA ASP A 120 20.01 7.87 4.12
C ASP A 120 20.41 6.57 3.42
N GLU A 121 20.73 5.51 4.16
CA GLU A 121 20.89 4.14 3.66
C GLU A 121 19.56 3.39 3.56
N CYS A 122 18.48 3.91 4.15
CA CYS A 122 17.15 3.30 4.04
C CYS A 122 16.59 3.48 2.62
N ASN A 123 16.43 2.38 1.91
CA ASN A 123 15.89 2.35 0.55
C ASN A 123 14.52 3.05 0.42
N TRP A 124 13.64 2.93 1.43
CA TRP A 124 12.35 3.64 1.43
C TRP A 124 12.47 5.15 1.60
N ALA A 125 13.38 5.63 2.46
CA ALA A 125 13.64 7.06 2.63
C ALA A 125 14.25 7.68 1.36
N ARG A 126 15.14 6.95 0.69
CA ARG A 126 15.70 7.33 -0.62
C ARG A 126 14.61 7.40 -1.69
N LEU A 127 13.75 6.39 -1.78
CA LEU A 127 12.64 6.38 -2.74
C LEU A 127 11.65 7.53 -2.48
N ALA A 128 11.28 7.78 -1.23
CA ALA A 128 10.41 8.90 -0.85
C ALA A 128 11.02 10.24 -1.31
N THR A 129 12.32 10.43 -1.10
CA THR A 129 13.05 11.64 -1.54
C THR A 129 13.06 11.75 -3.06
N ALA A 130 13.35 10.66 -3.78
CA ALA A 130 13.35 10.64 -5.23
C ALA A 130 11.98 11.00 -5.83
N ILE A 131 10.87 10.60 -5.18
CA ILE A 131 9.51 11.00 -5.59
C ILE A 131 9.31 12.50 -5.42
N VAL A 132 9.78 13.10 -4.33
CA VAL A 132 9.69 14.56 -4.11
C VAL A 132 10.50 15.32 -5.17
N GLU A 133 11.68 14.82 -5.52
CA GLU A 133 12.51 15.39 -6.57
C GLU A 133 11.86 15.25 -7.96
N PHE A 134 11.24 14.11 -8.24
CA PHE A 134 10.44 13.89 -9.45
C PHE A 134 9.27 14.88 -9.54
N ASP A 135 8.53 15.06 -8.45
CA ASP A 135 7.39 15.98 -8.40
C ASP A 135 7.83 17.45 -8.59
N THR A 136 9.06 17.79 -8.20
CA THR A 136 9.62 19.14 -8.31
C THR A 136 10.27 19.41 -9.67
N SER A 137 11.03 18.45 -10.21
CA SER A 137 11.90 18.63 -11.38
C SER A 137 11.34 18.01 -12.67
N GLY A 138 10.36 17.11 -12.55
CA GLY A 138 9.82 16.32 -13.66
C GLY A 138 10.79 15.27 -14.23
N GLN A 139 11.96 15.08 -13.62
CA GLN A 139 12.91 14.05 -14.04
C GLN A 139 12.45 12.67 -13.54
N PRO A 140 12.33 11.65 -14.43
CA PRO A 140 11.91 10.31 -14.03
C PRO A 140 12.74 9.73 -12.90
N ILE A 141 12.09 8.99 -12.02
CA ILE A 141 12.77 8.26 -10.94
C ILE A 141 13.55 7.11 -11.58
N SER A 142 14.83 6.99 -11.20
CA SER A 142 15.69 5.85 -11.52
C SER A 142 16.00 5.10 -10.23
N LEU A 143 15.96 3.77 -10.29
CA LEU A 143 16.38 2.89 -9.21
C LEU A 143 17.87 2.59 -9.33
N ASP A 144 18.52 2.40 -8.18
CA ASP A 144 19.88 1.88 -8.09
C ASP A 144 19.90 0.35 -8.27
N ASP A 145 21.04 -0.22 -8.62
CA ASP A 145 21.19 -1.67 -8.89
C ASP A 145 20.89 -2.56 -7.66
N ASP A 146 20.91 -1.99 -6.45
CA ASP A 146 20.62 -2.64 -5.17
C ASP A 146 19.22 -2.30 -4.61
N ALA A 147 18.37 -1.64 -5.41
CA ALA A 147 17.00 -1.33 -5.01
C ALA A 147 16.18 -2.62 -4.82
N PRO A 148 15.32 -2.71 -3.79
CA PRO A 148 14.42 -3.85 -3.62
C PRO A 148 13.47 -4.01 -4.81
N ASP A 149 13.26 -5.26 -5.26
CA ASP A 149 12.39 -5.61 -6.42
C ASP A 149 10.98 -5.00 -6.31
N ILE A 150 10.45 -4.88 -5.09
CA ILE A 150 9.14 -4.26 -4.80
C ILE A 150 9.03 -2.81 -5.32
N PHE A 151 10.15 -2.14 -5.57
CA PHE A 151 10.17 -0.77 -6.08
C PHE A 151 9.95 -0.68 -7.59
N GLU A 152 10.28 -1.71 -8.36
CA GLU A 152 10.22 -1.67 -9.83
C GLU A 152 8.82 -1.31 -10.32
N ASP A 153 7.81 -2.05 -9.83
CA ASP A 153 6.40 -1.84 -10.19
C ASP A 153 5.91 -0.43 -9.76
N ILE A 154 6.34 0.05 -8.59
CA ILE A 154 5.89 1.33 -8.07
C ILE A 154 6.50 2.48 -8.88
N VAL A 155 7.79 2.42 -9.19
CA VAL A 155 8.49 3.44 -9.97
C VAL A 155 7.98 3.47 -11.40
N GLU A 156 7.75 2.32 -12.03
CA GLU A 156 7.15 2.27 -13.37
C GLU A 156 5.81 3.00 -13.38
N ARG A 157 4.95 2.73 -12.39
CA ARG A 157 3.64 3.35 -12.26
C ARG A 157 3.72 4.86 -12.06
N ILE A 158 4.55 5.34 -11.13
CA ILE A 158 4.71 6.77 -10.82
C ILE A 158 5.22 7.53 -12.06
N ASN A 159 6.23 6.99 -12.73
CA ASN A 159 6.77 7.56 -13.96
C ASN A 159 5.71 7.61 -15.08
N ALA A 160 4.90 6.56 -15.23
CA ALA A 160 3.85 6.50 -16.26
C ALA A 160 2.68 7.47 -16.01
N ALA A 161 2.31 7.70 -14.74
CA ALA A 161 1.26 8.66 -14.38
C ALA A 161 1.60 10.11 -14.78
N SER A 162 2.88 10.49 -14.77
CA SER A 162 3.33 11.82 -15.21
C SER A 162 3.31 12.01 -16.72
N ARG A 163 3.68 10.98 -17.50
CA ARG A 163 3.62 11.04 -18.97
C ARG A 163 2.21 11.36 -19.48
N SER A 164 1.18 10.95 -18.74
CA SER A 164 -0.23 11.23 -19.05
C SER A 164 -0.67 12.67 -18.73
N LYS A 165 0.10 13.43 -17.94
CA LYS A 165 -0.16 14.86 -17.67
C LYS A 165 0.53 15.81 -18.67
N MET A 166 1.47 15.30 -19.48
CA MET A 166 2.24 16.08 -20.45
C MET A 166 1.77 15.92 -21.91
N GLY A 167 0.76 15.09 -22.17
CA GLY A 167 0.14 14.90 -23.49
C GLY A 167 -1.28 15.42 -23.52
#